data_AF-A0A917VYQ1-F1
#
_entry.id   AF-A0A917VYQ1-F1
#
_cell.length_a   1.000
_cell.length_b   1.000
_cell.length_c   1.000
_cell.angle_alpha   90.00
_cell.angle_beta   90.00
_cell.angle_gamma   90.00
#
_symmetry.space_group_name_H-M   'P 1'
#
loop_
_entity.id
_entity.type
_entity.pdbx_description
1 polymer ?
#
loop_
_entity_poly.entity_id
_entity_poly.type
_entity_poly.pdbx_seq_one_letter_code
_entity_poly.pdbx_strand_id
1 'polypeptide(L)'
;MTDGPEVMNIKFGARSSATEIYVLFEPFASFFQLSGGGYVVLRAPQSVVGSMEICADRDTLAVWVDHRVEHVVLDSTGNEIETL
;
A
#
# COMPACT_ATOMS: atom_id res chain seq x y z
N MET A 1 -15.63 25.37 3.83
CA MET A 1 -14.24 24.89 3.93
C MET A 1 -14.34 23.40 4.12
N THR A 2 -13.88 22.62 3.15
CA THR A 2 -13.95 21.16 3.18
C THR A 2 -12.81 20.64 4.04
N ASP A 3 -12.97 20.70 5.37
CA ASP A 3 -12.05 20.05 6.30
C ASP A 3 -12.39 18.56 6.37
N GLY A 4 -12.31 17.89 5.22
CA GLY A 4 -12.12 16.46 5.19
C GLY A 4 -10.69 16.15 5.63
N PRO A 5 -10.42 14.99 6.25
CA PRO A 5 -9.06 14.61 6.58
C PRO A 5 -8.19 14.65 5.32
N GLU A 6 -7.01 15.26 5.42
CA GLU A 6 -6.03 15.25 4.33
C GLU A 6 -5.64 13.78 4.07
N VAL A 7 -5.88 13.31 2.86
CA VAL A 7 -5.65 11.91 2.49
C VAL A 7 -4.29 11.77 1.83
N MET A 8 -3.48 10.84 2.31
CA MET A 8 -2.20 10.46 1.73
C MET A 8 -2.38 9.23 0.84
N ASN A 9 -1.73 9.24 -0.32
CA ASN A 9 -1.62 8.08 -1.21
C ASN A 9 -0.15 7.66 -1.28
N ILE A 10 0.16 6.45 -0.81
CA ILE A 10 1.50 5.88 -0.86
C ILE A 10 1.49 4.76 -1.89
N LYS A 11 2.33 4.89 -2.92
CA LYS A 11 2.37 3.96 -4.06
C LYS A 11 3.52 2.96 -3.90
N PHE A 12 3.21 1.67 -4.00
CA PHE A 12 4.17 0.58 -4.02
C PHE A 12 4.12 -0.08 -5.40
N GLY A 13 5.22 0.01 -6.15
CA GLY A 13 5.25 -0.39 -7.55
C GLY A 13 6.41 -1.33 -7.88
N ALA A 14 6.13 -2.27 -8.78
CA ALA A 14 7.15 -3.07 -9.41
C ALA A 14 7.87 -2.24 -10.47
N ARG A 15 9.21 -2.35 -10.52
CA ARG A 15 9.98 -1.80 -11.65
C ARG A 15 9.49 -2.42 -12.95
N SER A 16 9.53 -1.67 -14.06
CA SER A 16 9.08 -2.17 -15.38
C SER A 16 9.80 -3.44 -15.83
N SER A 17 11.04 -3.63 -15.40
CA SER A 17 11.85 -4.82 -15.70
C SER A 17 11.63 -5.99 -14.72
N ALA A 18 10.85 -5.80 -13.66
CA ALA A 18 10.59 -6.87 -12.71
C ALA A 18 9.65 -7.89 -13.34
N THR A 19 9.97 -9.18 -13.18
CA THR A 19 9.07 -10.26 -13.59
C THR A 19 7.87 -10.31 -12.64
N GLU A 20 8.15 -10.27 -11.35
CA GLU A 20 7.15 -10.40 -10.29
C GLU A 20 7.70 -9.81 -8.99
N ILE A 21 6.90 -9.01 -8.29
CA ILE A 21 7.20 -8.48 -6.96
C ILE A 21 5.96 -8.70 -6.10
N TYR A 22 6.18 -9.06 -4.84
CA TYR A 22 5.11 -9.21 -3.87
C TYR A 22 5.08 -8.04 -2.90
N VAL A 23 3.90 -7.47 -2.68
CA VAL A 23 3.67 -6.44 -1.66
C VAL A 23 2.78 -7.03 -0.58
N LEU A 24 3.28 -7.03 0.66
CA LEU A 24 2.54 -7.52 1.82
C LEU A 24 2.22 -6.34 2.74
N PHE A 25 1.01 -6.29 3.26
CA PHE A 25 0.62 -5.35 4.31
C PHE A 25 0.44 -6.09 5.63
N GLU A 26 1.24 -5.73 6.63
CA GLU A 26 1.18 -6.29 7.98
C GLU A 26 0.63 -5.26 8.99
N PRO A 27 -0.20 -5.67 9.95
CA PRO A 27 -0.55 -7.06 10.32
C PRO A 27 -1.73 -7.67 9.54
N PHE A 28 -2.23 -7.01 8.50
CA PHE A 28 -3.48 -7.37 7.84
C PHE A 28 -3.39 -8.60 6.91
N ALA A 29 -2.17 -9.14 6.75
CA ALA A 29 -1.85 -10.36 6.02
C ALA A 29 -2.27 -10.35 4.53
N SER A 30 -2.48 -9.16 3.97
CA SER A 30 -2.84 -9.01 2.57
C SER A 30 -1.62 -8.99 1.68
N PHE A 31 -1.74 -9.65 0.54
CA PHE A 31 -0.65 -10.00 -0.34
C PHE A 31 -1.02 -9.69 -1.79
N PHE A 32 -0.20 -8.88 -2.44
CA PHE A 32 -0.41 -8.44 -3.82
C PHE A 32 0.78 -8.83 -4.68
N GLN A 33 0.51 -9.62 -5.72
CA GLN A 33 1.48 -9.97 -6.74
C GLN A 33 1.44 -8.91 -7.86
N LEU A 34 2.58 -8.27 -8.11
CA LEU A 34 2.74 -7.22 -9.11
C LEU A 34 3.68 -7.67 -10.23
N SER A 35 3.19 -7.61 -11.47
CA SER A 35 4.03 -7.72 -12.65
C SER A 35 4.74 -6.40 -12.95
N GLY A 36 5.75 -6.41 -13.82
CA GLY A 36 6.53 -5.22 -14.18
C GLY A 36 5.67 -4.01 -14.57
N GLY A 37 5.86 -2.90 -13.85
CA GLY A 37 5.09 -1.66 -14.02
C GLY A 37 3.75 -1.61 -13.26
N GLY A 38 3.32 -2.74 -12.69
CA GLY A 38 2.17 -2.82 -11.79
C GLY A 38 2.43 -2.15 -10.45
N TYR A 39 1.35 -1.78 -9.76
CA TYR A 39 1.42 -1.13 -8.46
C TYR A 39 0.13 -1.29 -7.65
N VAL A 40 0.26 -1.10 -6.34
CA VAL A 40 -0.84 -0.88 -5.41
C VAL A 40 -0.66 0.45 -4.70
N VAL A 41 -1.75 1.01 -4.19
CA VAL A 41 -1.76 2.27 -3.45
C VAL A 41 -2.37 2.05 -2.07
N LEU A 42 -1.61 2.35 -1.02
CA LEU A 42 -2.16 2.53 0.31
C LEU A 42 -2.71 3.94 0.42
N ARG A 43 -4.02 4.05 0.62
CA ARG A 43 -4.73 5.31 0.86
C ARG A 43 -5.14 5.38 2.32
N ALA A 44 -4.69 6.40 3.03
CA ALA A 44 -5.04 6.61 4.44
C ALA A 44 -5.07 8.11 4.78
N PRO A 45 -5.84 8.54 5.80
CA PRO A 45 -5.72 9.88 6.34
C PRO A 45 -4.29 10.15 6.85
N GLN A 46 -3.71 11.28 6.46
CA GLN A 46 -2.35 11.68 6.86
C GLN A 46 -2.19 11.77 8.38
N SER A 47 -3.24 12.17 9.09
CA SER A 47 -3.25 12.25 10.55
C SER A 47 -3.14 10.90 11.25
N VAL A 48 -3.35 9.80 10.53
CA VAL A 48 -3.48 8.45 11.10
C VAL A 48 -2.22 7.62 10.79
N VAL A 49 -1.47 7.94 9.73
CA VAL A 49 -0.16 7.33 9.47
C VAL A 49 0.91 7.96 10.37
N GLY A 50 1.05 7.45 11.59
CA GLY A 50 2.07 7.91 12.54
C GLY A 50 3.49 7.47 12.14
N SER A 51 3.62 6.22 11.69
CA SER A 51 4.87 5.65 11.18
C SER A 51 4.57 4.48 10.25
N MET A 52 5.45 4.23 9.29
CA MET A 52 5.38 3.09 8.39
C MET A 52 6.78 2.49 8.27
N GLU A 53 6.88 1.17 8.40
CA GLU A 53 8.12 0.43 8.18
C GLU A 53 8.03 -0.34 6.87
N ILE A 54 9.10 -0.27 6.08
CA ILE A 54 9.20 -0.94 4.78
C ILE A 54 10.41 -1.86 4.84
N CYS A 55 10.14 -3.17 4.80
CA CYS A 55 11.13 -4.23 4.77
C CYS A 55 11.19 -4.81 3.35
N ALA A 56 12.33 -4.67 2.69
CA ALA A 56 12.51 -5.17 1.33
C ALA A 56 13.42 -6.41 1.33
N ASP A 57 13.01 -7.42 0.60
CA ASP A 57 13.83 -8.56 0.17
C ASP A 57 13.82 -8.63 -1.37
N ARG A 58 14.51 -9.61 -1.95
CA ARG A 58 14.77 -9.75 -3.40
C ARG A 58 13.57 -9.42 -4.29
N ASP A 59 12.43 -10.06 -4.01
CA ASP A 59 11.20 -9.94 -4.82
C ASP A 59 9.99 -9.58 -3.92
N THR A 60 10.23 -9.05 -2.73
CA THR A 60 9.17 -8.83 -1.74
C THR A 60 9.34 -7.51 -1.00
N LEU A 61 8.23 -6.82 -0.80
CA LEU A 61 8.11 -5.61 0.00
C LEU A 61 7.07 -5.87 1.10
N ALA A 62 7.51 -6.00 2.34
CA ALA A 62 6.62 -6.03 3.50
C ALA A 62 6.45 -4.61 4.05
N VAL A 63 5.22 -4.15 4.11
CA VAL A 63 4.81 -2.82 4.56
C VAL A 63 4.06 -2.97 5.86
N TRP A 64 4.64 -2.48 6.94
CA TRP A 64 4.05 -2.48 8.26
C TRP A 64 3.38 -1.13 8.51
N VAL A 65 2.06 -1.19 8.70
CA VAL A 65 1.23 -0.02 9.03
C VAL A 65 0.59 -0.29 10.38
N ASP A 66 0.51 0.73 11.25
CA ASP A 66 -0.13 0.54 12.54
C ASP A 66 -1.58 0.05 12.37
N HIS A 67 -1.96 -1.00 13.11
CA HIS A 67 -3.26 -1.66 13.06
C HIS A 67 -4.48 -0.75 13.35
N ARG A 68 -4.24 0.47 13.82
CA ARG A 68 -5.29 1.45 14.16
C ARG A 68 -5.63 2.42 13.04
N VAL A 69 -5.03 2.24 11.86
CA VAL A 69 -5.20 3.17 10.74
C VAL A 69 -6.36 2.73 9.84
N GLU A 70 -7.42 3.53 9.75
CA GLU A 70 -8.41 3.42 8.67
C GLU A 70 -7.70 3.61 7.34
N HIS A 71 -7.73 2.59 6.48
CA HIS A 71 -7.06 2.63 5.18
C HIS A 71 -7.76 1.78 4.14
N VAL A 72 -7.43 2.07 2.89
CA VAL A 72 -7.89 1.34 1.72
C VAL A 72 -6.69 1.01 0.85
N VAL A 73 -6.64 -0.20 0.31
CA VAL A 73 -5.67 -0.55 -0.74
C VAL A 73 -6.37 -0.49 -2.10
N LEU A 74 -5.74 0.22 -3.02
CA LEU A 74 -6.22 0.36 -4.39
C LEU A 74 -5.33 -0.39 -5.37
N ASP A 75 -5.94 -0.98 -6.40
CA ASP A 75 -5.23 -1.50 -7.57
C ASP A 75 -4.72 -0.39 -8.49
N SER A 76 -4.01 -0.78 -9.54
CA SER A 76 -3.45 0.15 -10.53
C SER A 76 -4.48 0.92 -11.36
N THR A 77 -5.75 0.52 -11.32
CA THR A 77 -6.87 1.19 -11.98
C THR A 77 -7.68 2.07 -11.03
N GLY A 78 -7.34 2.06 -9.74
CA GLY A 78 -7.98 2.85 -8.70
C GLY A 78 -9.17 2.15 -8.03
N ASN A 79 -9.40 0.86 -8.27
CA ASN A 79 -10.42 0.12 -7.56
C ASN A 79 -9.94 -0.28 -6.18
N GLU A 80 -10.85 -0.24 -5.21
CA GLU A 80 -10.62 -0.78 -3.87
C GLU A 80 -10.55 -2.30 -3.96
N ILE A 81 -9.41 -2.85 -3.54
CA ILE A 81 -9.16 -4.30 -3.51
C ILE A 81 -9.05 -4.82 -2.08
N GLU A 82 -8.94 -3.92 -1.10
CA GLU A 82 -8.98 -4.23 0.32
C GLU A 82 -9.41 -3.00 1.14
N THR A 83 -10.19 -3.26 2.19
CA THR A 83 -10.67 -2.27 3.16
C THR A 83 -10.59 -2.86 4.55
N LEU A 84 -10.15 -2.06 5.53
CA LEU A 84 -10.37 -2.30 6.96
C LEU A 84 -11.37 -1.31 7.54
#